data_AF-A0A7J2HFJ0-F1
#
_entry.id   AF-A0A7J2HFJ0-F1
#
_cell.length_a   1.000
_cell.length_b   1.000
_cell.length_c   1.000
_cell.angle_alpha   90.00
_cell.angle_beta   90.00
_cell.angle_gamma   90.00
#
_symmetry.space_group_name_H-M   'P 1'
#
loop_
_entity.id
_entity.type
_entity.pdbx_description
1 polymer ?
#
loop_
_entity_poly.entity_id
_entity_poly.type
_entity_poly.pdbx_seq_one_letter_code
_entity_poly.pdbx_strand_id
1 'polypeptide(L)'
;MSEKDENLVISIRRRFLETPKGRIPTYDFTLDILEAVKALANVATELGERVDELGKGGGSGLDELKNRLEKVEEVLEGLEKKLELDLEDINDKLSTLMEAFDKLVERIQRLEESSSRG
;
A
#
# COMPACT_ATOMS: atom_id res chain seq x y z
N MET A 1 11.94 -11.38 30.80
CA MET A 1 12.96 -10.65 30.03
C MET A 1 13.36 -11.58 28.91
N SER A 2 13.28 -11.29 27.62
CA SER A 2 13.04 -10.12 26.76
C SER A 2 12.55 -10.77 25.45
N GLU A 3 11.68 -10.21 24.61
CA GLU A 3 11.91 -9.02 23.78
C GLU A 3 10.66 -8.86 22.91
N LYS A 4 10.20 -7.60 22.76
CA LYS A 4 9.46 -7.10 21.58
C LYS A 4 8.01 -7.53 21.41
N ASP A 5 7.14 -7.04 22.29
CA ASP A 5 5.97 -6.29 21.79
C ASP A 5 6.54 -5.00 21.15
N GLU A 6 7.13 -5.13 19.95
CA GLU A 6 7.33 -3.98 19.09
C GLU A 6 5.92 -3.50 18.72
N ASN A 7 5.44 -2.54 19.49
CA ASN A 7 4.24 -1.77 19.15
C ASN A 7 4.40 -1.38 17.69
N LEU A 8 3.63 -2.00 16.79
CA LEU A 8 3.80 -1.86 15.35
C LEU A 8 3.32 -0.45 14.98
N VAL A 9 4.20 0.54 15.14
CA VAL A 9 3.89 1.94 14.88
C VAL A 9 4.08 2.19 13.39
N ILE A 10 3.00 2.03 12.64
CA ILE A 10 2.98 2.37 11.22
C ILE A 10 2.76 3.88 11.11
N SER A 11 3.84 4.61 10.81
CA SER A 11 3.83 6.06 10.69
C SER A 11 3.43 6.47 9.27
N ILE A 12 2.12 6.61 9.03
CA ILE A 12 1.60 7.06 7.73
C ILE A 12 1.82 8.57 7.57
N ARG A 13 2.68 8.98 6.62
CA ARG A 13 2.84 10.40 6.26
C ARG A 13 1.99 10.74 5.06
N ARG A 14 0.93 11.52 5.30
CA ARG A 14 0.06 12.07 4.25
C ARG A 14 0.87 12.95 3.30
N ARG A 15 1.19 12.41 2.12
CA ARG A 15 1.91 13.11 1.04
C ARG A 15 1.09 13.05 -0.23
N PHE A 16 0.86 14.23 -0.81
CA PHE A 16 0.05 14.41 -2.00
C PHE A 16 0.78 15.30 -2.99
N LEU A 17 0.62 15.02 -4.28
CA LEU A 17 0.99 15.93 -5.36
C LEU A 17 -0.23 16.76 -5.75
N GLU A 18 -0.03 18.06 -5.88
CA GLU A 18 -1.04 18.95 -6.45
C GLU A 18 -1.00 18.85 -7.98
N THR A 19 -2.14 18.59 -8.60
CA THR A 19 -2.29 18.56 -10.06
C THR A 19 -3.43 19.48 -10.50
N PRO A 20 -3.49 19.89 -11.77
CA PRO A 20 -4.61 20.65 -12.30
C PRO A 20 -5.98 19.95 -12.16
N LYS A 21 -5.99 18.62 -11.96
CA LYS A 21 -7.21 17.81 -11.76
C LYS A 21 -7.51 17.53 -10.28
N GLY A 22 -6.71 18.08 -9.36
CA GLY A 22 -6.83 17.88 -7.91
C GLY A 22 -5.59 17.22 -7.29
N ARG A 23 -5.73 16.82 -6.03
CA ARG A 23 -4.68 16.16 -5.26
C ARG A 23 -4.63 14.68 -5.58
N ILE A 24 -3.44 14.17 -5.88
CA ILE A 24 -3.18 12.73 -6.02
C ILE A 24 -2.25 12.27 -4.90
N PRO A 25 -2.51 11.11 -4.28
CA PRO A 25 -1.58 10.53 -3.30
C PRO A 25 -0.24 10.20 -3.97
N THR A 26 0.87 10.45 -3.27
CA THR A 26 2.20 10.02 -3.75
C THR A 26 2.33 8.51 -3.65
N TYR A 27 3.15 7.89 -4.51
CA TYR A 27 3.47 6.46 -4.46
C TYR A 27 3.87 6.00 -3.04
N ASP A 28 4.81 6.70 -2.39
CA ASP A 28 5.24 6.40 -1.02
C ASP A 28 4.09 6.41 -0.01
N PHE A 29 3.14 7.36 -0.16
CA PHE A 29 2.00 7.44 0.74
C PHE A 29 1.01 6.29 0.52
N THR A 30 0.81 5.87 -0.73
CA THR A 30 0.00 4.69 -1.05
C THR A 30 0.66 3.41 -0.53
N LEU A 31 2.00 3.31 -0.60
CA LEU A 31 2.77 2.20 -0.04
C LEU A 31 2.66 2.14 1.49
N ASP A 32 2.82 3.28 2.18
CA ASP A 32 2.63 3.40 3.64
C ASP A 32 1.22 2.91 4.07
N ILE A 33 0.19 3.17 3.26
CA ILE A 33 -1.18 2.69 3.51
C ILE A 33 -1.28 1.18 3.29
N LEU A 34 -0.68 0.64 2.23
CA LEU A 34 -0.68 -0.80 1.98
C LEU A 34 -0.04 -1.57 3.13
N GLU A 35 1.10 -1.12 3.64
CA GLU A 35 1.76 -1.71 4.81
C GLU A 35 0.85 -1.67 6.05
N ALA A 36 0.12 -0.55 6.26
CA ALA A 36 -0.86 -0.43 7.34
C ALA A 36 -2.00 -1.44 7.22
N VAL A 37 -2.52 -1.66 6.01
CA VAL A 37 -3.59 -2.63 5.75
C VAL A 37 -3.11 -4.06 6.03
N LYS A 38 -1.92 -4.43 5.56
CA LYS A 38 -1.33 -5.77 5.82
C LYS A 38 -1.15 -6.03 7.31
N ALA A 39 -0.67 -5.03 8.05
CA ALA A 39 -0.53 -5.15 9.49
C ALA A 39 -1.85 -5.33 10.23
N LEU A 40 -2.89 -4.58 9.84
CA LEU A 40 -4.23 -4.76 10.41
C LEU A 40 -4.79 -6.15 10.11
N ALA A 41 -4.52 -6.70 8.91
CA ALA A 41 -4.96 -8.04 8.54
C ALA A 41 -4.33 -9.08 9.46
N ASN A 42 -3.02 -9.02 9.67
CA ASN A 42 -2.32 -9.92 10.60
C ASN A 42 -2.87 -9.84 12.03
N VAL A 43 -3.11 -8.63 12.55
CA VAL A 43 -3.69 -8.45 13.89
C VAL A 43 -5.11 -9.01 13.97
N ALA A 44 -5.91 -8.85 12.92
CA ALA A 44 -7.27 -9.41 12.87
C ALA A 44 -7.23 -10.95 12.92
N THR A 45 -6.29 -11.57 12.20
CA THR A 45 -6.06 -13.03 12.22
C THR A 45 -5.61 -13.53 13.57
N GLU A 46 -4.60 -12.91 14.17
CA GLU A 46 -4.15 -13.28 15.52
C GLU A 46 -5.28 -13.14 16.55
N LEU A 47 -6.12 -12.11 16.42
CA LEU A 47 -7.26 -11.92 17.30
C LEU A 47 -8.35 -12.98 17.05
N GLY A 48 -8.59 -13.36 15.80
CA GLY A 48 -9.50 -14.45 15.41
C GLY A 48 -9.08 -15.78 16.02
N GLU A 49 -7.80 -16.13 15.93
CA GLU A 49 -7.23 -17.35 16.53
C GLU A 49 -7.39 -17.36 18.05
N ARG A 50 -7.11 -16.24 18.73
CA ARG A 50 -7.30 -16.12 20.19
C ARG A 50 -8.77 -16.25 20.59
N VAL A 51 -9.68 -15.68 19.80
CA VAL A 51 -11.13 -15.82 20.02
C VAL A 51 -11.56 -17.28 19.84
N ASP A 52 -11.00 -18.00 18.87
CA ASP A 52 -11.24 -19.43 18.68
C ASP A 52 -10.72 -20.28 19.86
N GLU A 53 -9.55 -19.95 20.41
CA GLU A 53 -9.02 -20.60 21.60
C GLU A 53 -9.90 -20.39 22.84
N LEU A 54 -10.41 -19.16 23.02
CA LEU A 54 -11.34 -18.83 24.10
C LEU A 54 -12.73 -19.43 23.89
N GLY A 55 -13.17 -19.56 22.63
CA GLY A 55 -14.46 -20.08 22.19
C GLY A 55 -14.67 -21.56 22.50
N LYS A 56 -13.59 -22.33 22.69
CA LYS A 56 -13.62 -23.72 23.16
C LYS A 56 -14.31 -23.89 24.53
N GLY A 57 -14.62 -22.79 25.24
CA GLY A 57 -15.40 -22.76 26.49
C GLY A 57 -16.92 -22.48 26.36
N GLY A 58 -17.47 -22.27 25.15
CA GLY A 58 -18.93 -22.28 24.91
C GLY A 58 -19.71 -20.98 25.20
N GLY A 59 -19.18 -19.81 24.81
CA GLY A 59 -19.90 -18.53 24.93
C GLY A 59 -20.37 -17.99 23.59
N SER A 60 -21.69 -17.84 23.38
CA SER A 60 -22.31 -17.35 22.13
C SER A 60 -21.84 -15.95 21.69
N GLY A 61 -21.30 -15.14 22.60
CA GLY A 61 -20.72 -13.83 22.27
C GLY A 61 -19.36 -13.91 21.55
N LEU A 62 -18.65 -15.04 21.67
CA LEU A 62 -17.38 -15.26 20.97
C LEU A 62 -17.61 -15.63 19.50
N ASP A 63 -18.69 -16.35 19.20
CA ASP A 63 -19.07 -16.67 17.81
C ASP A 63 -19.44 -15.40 17.04
N GLU A 64 -20.15 -14.45 17.65
CA GLU A 64 -20.44 -13.15 17.02
C GLU A 64 -19.17 -12.32 16.81
N LEU A 65 -18.24 -12.33 17.77
CA LEU A 65 -16.95 -11.66 17.64
C LEU A 65 -16.09 -12.27 16.53
N LYS A 66 -16.06 -13.60 16.42
CA LYS A 66 -15.39 -14.33 15.34
C LYS A 66 -15.92 -13.92 13.98
N ASN A 67 -17.24 -13.99 13.78
CA ASN A 67 -17.88 -13.58 12.52
C ASN A 67 -17.57 -12.12 12.14
N ARG A 68 -17.37 -11.24 13.12
CA ARG A 68 -16.97 -9.85 12.87
C ARG A 68 -15.50 -9.73 12.49
N LEU A 69 -14.62 -10.56 13.05
CA LEU A 69 -13.21 -10.60 12.69
C LEU A 69 -13.00 -11.13 11.28
N GLU A 70 -13.66 -12.23 10.92
CA GLU A 70 -13.62 -12.79 9.55
C GLU A 70 -14.05 -11.75 8.49
N LYS A 71 -15.12 -10.98 8.76
CA LYS A 71 -15.54 -9.89 7.87
C LYS A 71 -14.50 -8.76 7.77
N VAL A 72 -13.79 -8.48 8.85
CA VAL A 72 -12.72 -7.47 8.85
C VAL A 72 -11.55 -7.96 8.02
N GLU A 73 -11.16 -9.23 8.15
CA GLU A 73 -10.13 -9.86 7.32
C GLU A 73 -10.48 -9.79 5.84
N GLU A 74 -11.70 -10.19 5.45
CA GLU A 74 -12.17 -10.14 4.06
C GLU A 74 -12.08 -8.71 3.47
N VAL A 75 -12.47 -7.71 4.25
CA VAL A 75 -12.38 -6.29 3.83
C VAL A 75 -10.92 -5.86 3.69
N LEU A 76 -10.05 -6.27 4.60
CA LEU A 76 -8.62 -5.93 4.56
C LEU A 76 -7.91 -6.59 3.38
N GLU A 77 -8.20 -7.86 3.08
CA GLU A 77 -7.70 -8.53 1.87
C GLU A 77 -8.17 -7.84 0.59
N GLY A 78 -9.44 -7.41 0.55
CA GLY A 78 -9.98 -6.68 -0.59
C GLY A 78 -9.30 -5.33 -0.81
N LEU A 79 -8.98 -4.63 0.28
CA LEU A 79 -8.25 -3.37 0.24
C LEU A 79 -6.79 -3.57 -0.18
N GLU A 80 -6.13 -4.60 0.32
CA GLU A 80 -4.75 -4.98 -0.04
C GLU A 80 -4.64 -5.23 -1.55
N LYS A 81 -5.46 -6.14 -2.09
CA LYS A 81 -5.47 -6.47 -3.53
C LYS A 81 -5.71 -5.23 -4.40
N LYS A 82 -6.61 -4.34 -3.97
CA LYS A 82 -6.89 -3.11 -4.72
C LYS A 82 -5.71 -2.14 -4.70
N LEU A 83 -5.08 -1.95 -3.54
CA LEU A 83 -3.92 -1.07 -3.40
C LEU A 83 -2.71 -1.59 -4.18
N GLU A 84 -2.51 -2.91 -4.22
CA GLU A 84 -1.46 -3.54 -5.02
C GLU A 84 -1.66 -3.27 -6.53
N LEU A 85 -2.88 -3.46 -7.04
CA LEU A 85 -3.22 -3.15 -8.44
C LEU A 85 -3.04 -1.66 -8.77
N ASP A 86 -3.46 -0.76 -7.88
CA ASP A 86 -3.28 0.68 -8.08
C ASP A 86 -1.79 1.07 -8.10
N LEU A 87 -0.95 0.43 -7.26
CA LEU A 87 0.50 0.65 -7.25
C LEU A 87 1.19 0.11 -8.50
N GLU A 88 0.76 -1.05 -9.00
CA GLU A 88 1.27 -1.63 -10.26
C GLU A 88 0.97 -0.72 -11.45
N ASP A 89 -0.27 -0.24 -11.60
CA ASP A 89 -0.67 0.71 -12.66
C ASP A 89 0.09 2.05 -12.57
N ILE A 90 0.34 2.56 -11.36
CA ILE A 90 1.18 3.75 -11.17
C ILE A 90 2.61 3.47 -11.64
N ASN A 91 3.16 2.31 -11.29
CA ASN A 91 4.53 1.93 -11.67
C ASN A 91 4.70 1.78 -13.19
N ASP A 92 3.72 1.21 -13.88
CA ASP A 92 3.71 1.09 -15.35
C ASP A 92 3.67 2.46 -16.03
N LYS A 93 2.83 3.38 -15.52
CA LYS A 93 2.75 4.75 -16.03
C LYS A 93 4.05 5.52 -15.81
N LEU A 94 4.70 5.35 -14.66
CA LEU A 94 6.01 5.96 -14.37
C LEU A 94 7.09 5.43 -15.30
N SER A 95 7.11 4.12 -15.55
CA SER A 95 8.04 3.49 -16.49
C SER A 95 7.88 4.05 -17.90
N THR A 96 6.63 4.17 -18.38
CA THR A 96 6.32 4.79 -19.68
C THR A 96 6.78 6.25 -19.76
N LEU A 97 6.58 7.01 -18.68
CA LEU A 97 7.02 8.40 -18.60
C LEU A 97 8.55 8.53 -18.64
N MET A 98 9.28 7.65 -17.94
CA MET A 98 10.74 7.61 -17.98
C MET A 98 11.27 7.31 -19.38
N GLU A 99 10.70 6.32 -20.08
CA GLU A 99 11.09 6.05 -21.46
C GLU A 99 10.86 7.26 -22.39
N ALA A 100 9.76 7.98 -22.19
CA ALA A 100 9.47 9.19 -22.95
C ALA A 100 10.48 10.31 -22.63
N PHE A 101 10.88 10.43 -21.37
CA PHE A 101 11.90 11.38 -20.91
C PHE A 101 13.29 11.05 -21.51
N ASP A 102 13.71 9.78 -21.49
CA ASP A 102 14.99 9.35 -22.07
C ASP A 102 15.06 9.66 -23.58
N LYS A 103 13.99 9.36 -24.32
CA LYS A 103 13.89 9.71 -25.76
C LYS A 103 13.99 11.22 -26.01
N LEU A 104 13.42 12.04 -25.11
CA LEU A 104 13.53 13.49 -25.19
C LEU A 104 14.96 13.95 -24.93
N VAL A 105 15.62 13.40 -23.92
CA VAL A 105 17.03 13.70 -23.60
C VAL A 105 17.94 13.35 -24.77
N GLU A 106 17.80 12.16 -25.37
CA GLU A 106 18.56 11.78 -26.56
C GLU A 106 18.36 12.75 -27.72
N ARG A 107 17.12 13.21 -27.94
CA ARG A 107 16.81 14.16 -29.00
C ARG A 107 17.46 15.51 -28.76
N ILE A 108 17.47 16.00 -27.52
CA ILE A 108 18.14 17.23 -27.12
C ILE A 108 19.64 17.12 -27.37
N GLN A 109 20.28 16.03 -26.92
CA GLN A 109 21.71 15.78 -27.14
C GLN A 109 22.07 15.78 -28.63
N ARG A 110 21.28 15.11 -29.48
CA ARG A 110 21.50 15.13 -30.95
C ARG A 110 21.38 16.52 -31.55
N LEU A 111 20.43 17.33 -31.07
CA LEU A 111 20.28 18.71 -31.51
C LEU A 111 21.49 19.56 -31.11
N GLU A 112 21.98 19.43 -29.88
CA GLU A 112 23.18 20.12 -29.39
C GLU A 112 24.43 19.73 -30.20
N GLU A 113 24.61 18.45 -30.51
CA GLU A 113 25.71 17.97 -31.37
C GLU A 113 25.64 18.54 -32.79
N SER A 114 24.44 18.58 -33.38
CA SER A 114 24.25 19.14 -34.72
C SER A 114 24.47 20.65 -34.78
N SER A 115 24.07 21.38 -33.72
CA SER A 115 24.26 22.82 -33.62
C SER A 115 25.70 23.22 -33.29
N SER A 116 26.49 22.30 -32.73
CA SER A 116 27.92 22.53 -32.42
C SER A 116 28.85 22.22 -33.60
N ARG A 117 28.32 21.59 -34.66
CA ARG A 117 29.06 21.21 -35.88
C ARG A 117 28.73 22.07 -37.10
N GLY A 118 27.75 22.98 -37.00
CA GLY A 118 27.42 23.99 -38.02
C GLY A 118 27.93 25.37 -37.61
#